data_AF-A0A5Q4FXY3-F1
#
_entry.id   AF-A0A5Q4FXY3-F1
#
_cell.length_a   1.000
_cell.length_b   1.000
_cell.length_c   1.000
_cell.angle_alpha   90.00
_cell.angle_beta   90.00
_cell.angle_gamma   90.00
#
_symmetry.space_group_name_H-M   'P 1'
#
loop_
_entity.id
_entity.type
_entity.pdbx_description
1 polymer ?
#
loop_
_entity_poly.entity_id
_entity_poly.type
_entity_poly.pdbx_seq_one_letter_code
_entity_poly.pdbx_strand_id
1 'polypeptide(L)'
;MPESKHRRSGRNRPRAHQTHAPEVKPKASPAWVPITGVTFLIVGVLVILVGYLPGVSSFLSTLPLLGSNWGLVGGFLLLSIGFGFMTQWR
;
A
#
# COMPACT_ATOMS: atom_id res chain seq x y z
N MET A 1 -72.99 22.07 19.21
CA MET A 1 -72.12 20.92 18.87
C MET A 1 -70.68 21.31 19.22
N PRO A 2 -69.95 20.56 20.06
CA PRO A 2 -68.56 20.90 20.38
C PRO A 2 -67.61 20.23 19.38
N GLU A 3 -66.79 21.04 18.71
CA GLU A 3 -65.69 20.59 17.85
C GLU A 3 -64.60 19.92 18.69
N SER A 4 -64.48 18.59 18.60
CA SER A 4 -63.42 17.81 19.22
C SER A 4 -62.50 17.21 18.17
N LYS A 5 -61.34 17.83 17.91
CA LYS A 5 -60.11 17.08 17.58
C LYS A 5 -58.86 17.96 17.59
N HIS A 6 -58.40 18.29 18.80
CA HIS A 6 -57.01 18.72 18.97
C HIS A 6 -56.10 17.51 18.72
N ARG A 7 -55.62 17.35 17.48
CA ARG A 7 -54.55 16.38 17.16
C ARG A 7 -53.30 16.89 17.85
N ARG A 8 -52.92 16.28 18.98
CA ARG A 8 -51.58 16.46 19.57
C ARG A 8 -50.57 16.05 18.51
N SER A 9 -50.01 17.04 17.82
CA SER A 9 -48.87 16.87 16.93
C SER A 9 -47.78 16.18 17.75
N GLY A 10 -47.42 14.97 17.31
CA GLY A 10 -46.48 14.10 17.98
C GLY A 10 -45.19 14.88 18.20
N ARG A 11 -44.99 15.28 19.46
CA ARG A 11 -43.76 15.88 19.96
C ARG A 11 -42.63 15.03 19.41
N ASN A 12 -41.77 15.69 18.63
CA ASN A 12 -40.56 15.17 18.03
C ASN A 12 -39.82 14.33 19.09
N ARG A 13 -40.05 13.01 19.08
CA ARG A 13 -39.39 12.11 20.01
C ARG A 13 -37.95 12.05 19.52
N PRO A 14 -36.94 12.46 20.30
CA PRO A 14 -35.56 12.21 19.90
C PRO A 14 -35.47 10.70 19.69
N ARG A 15 -35.06 10.28 18.49
CA ARG A 15 -34.81 8.87 18.19
C ARG A 15 -33.70 8.43 19.14
N ALA A 16 -34.09 7.83 20.26
CA ALA A 16 -33.21 6.92 20.96
C ALA A 16 -32.80 5.86 19.93
N HIS A 17 -31.52 5.50 19.87
CA HIS A 17 -30.93 4.51 18.96
C HIS A 17 -30.52 5.06 17.58
N GLN A 18 -29.58 6.00 17.57
CA GLN A 18 -28.46 5.90 16.63
C GLN A 18 -27.17 5.86 17.46
N THR A 19 -26.90 4.68 18.04
CA THR A 19 -25.74 4.39 18.88
C THR A 19 -24.55 3.87 18.07
N HIS A 20 -24.59 3.96 16.74
CA HIS A 20 -23.46 3.58 15.92
C HIS A 20 -22.65 4.83 15.61
N ALA A 21 -21.40 4.85 16.11
CA ALA A 21 -20.38 5.75 15.61
C ALA A 21 -20.35 5.62 14.07
N PRO A 22 -20.16 6.71 13.31
CA PRO A 22 -20.04 6.64 11.86
C PRO A 22 -19.01 5.56 11.51
N GLU A 23 -19.40 4.62 10.65
CA GLU A 23 -18.51 3.60 10.14
C GLU A 23 -17.36 4.33 9.43
N VAL A 24 -16.18 4.34 10.05
CA VAL A 24 -15.00 4.99 9.48
C VAL A 24 -14.63 4.18 8.25
N LYS A 25 -15.08 4.63 7.08
CA LYS A 25 -14.68 4.03 5.81
C LYS A 25 -13.15 4.02 5.77
N PRO A 26 -12.50 2.85 5.59
CA PRO A 26 -11.07 2.83 5.44
C PRO A 26 -10.70 3.75 4.28
N LYS A 27 -9.76 4.68 4.52
CA LYS A 27 -9.24 5.53 3.45
C LYS A 27 -8.68 4.60 2.38
N ALA A 28 -9.28 4.63 1.20
CA ALA A 28 -8.76 3.91 0.04
C ALA A 28 -7.30 4.31 -0.16
N SER A 29 -6.41 3.33 -0.21
CA SER A 29 -5.00 3.61 -0.47
C SER A 29 -4.82 4.19 -1.89
N PRO A 30 -3.87 5.13 -2.07
CA PRO A 30 -3.63 5.74 -3.37
C PRO A 30 -3.22 4.69 -4.41
N ALA A 31 -3.79 4.76 -5.62
CA ALA A 31 -3.48 3.84 -6.71
C ALA A 31 -2.00 3.86 -7.17
N TRP A 32 -1.21 4.84 -6.73
CA TRP A 32 0.21 4.94 -7.03
C TRP A 32 1.06 3.95 -6.22
N VAL A 33 0.59 3.51 -5.05
CA VAL A 33 1.32 2.56 -4.18
C VAL A 33 1.62 1.22 -4.88
N PRO A 34 0.64 0.55 -5.52
CA PRO A 34 0.93 -0.67 -6.26
C PRO A 34 1.80 -0.39 -7.50
N ILE A 35 1.65 0.76 -8.16
CA ILE A 35 2.48 1.16 -9.30
C ILE A 35 3.94 1.30 -8.88
N THR A 36 4.22 1.97 -7.77
CA THR A 36 5.59 2.11 -7.24
C THR A 36 6.15 0.77 -6.80
N GLY A 37 5.35 -0.07 -6.13
CA GLY A 37 5.77 -1.43 -5.73
C GLY A 37 6.19 -2.30 -6.91
N VAL A 38 5.37 -2.34 -7.97
CA VAL A 38 5.69 -3.06 -9.22
C VAL A 38 6.94 -2.48 -9.90
N THR A 39 7.07 -1.16 -9.91
CA THR A 39 8.26 -0.50 -10.48
C THR A 39 9.53 -0.95 -9.74
N PHE A 40 9.52 -0.96 -8.41
CA PHE A 40 10.66 -1.45 -7.62
C PHE A 40 10.96 -2.93 -7.88
N LEU A 41 9.94 -3.76 -8.07
CA LEU A 41 10.15 -5.17 -8.42
C LEU A 41 10.84 -5.31 -9.78
N ILE A 42 10.37 -4.60 -10.80
CA ILE A 42 10.96 -4.62 -12.14
C ILE A 42 12.41 -4.12 -12.10
N VAL A 43 12.66 -3.00 -11.42
CA VAL A 43 14.02 -2.46 -11.24
C VAL A 43 14.90 -3.46 -10.51
N GLY A 44 14.38 -4.17 -9.50
CA GLY A 44 15.12 -5.18 -8.76
C GLY A 44 15.58 -6.33 -9.65
N VAL A 45 14.69 -6.83 -10.52
CA VAL A 45 15.04 -7.83 -11.53
C VAL A 45 16.09 -7.31 -12.51
N LEU A 46 15.94 -6.08 -12.99
CA LEU A 46 16.91 -5.46 -13.90
C LEU A 46 18.29 -5.32 -13.25
N VAL A 47 18.37 -4.98 -11.96
CA VAL A 47 19.63 -4.93 -11.22
C VAL A 47 20.30 -6.30 -11.14
N ILE A 48 19.53 -7.38 -10.93
CA ILE A 48 20.08 -8.74 -10.97
C ILE A 48 20.65 -9.02 -12.36
N LEU A 49 19.87 -8.78 -13.42
CA LEU A 49 20.30 -9.01 -14.79
C LEU A 49 21.59 -8.24 -15.11
N VAL A 50 21.64 -6.95 -14.75
CA VAL A 50 22.83 -6.09 -14.94
C VAL A 50 24.03 -6.61 -14.17
N GLY A 51 23.85 -7.10 -12.95
CA GLY A 51 24.95 -7.68 -12.17
C GLY A 51 25.54 -8.95 -12.77
N TYR A 52 24.83 -9.62 -13.68
CA TYR A 52 25.32 -10.78 -14.42
C TYR A 52 25.88 -10.45 -15.80
N LEU A 53 25.86 -9.18 -16.23
CA LEU A 53 26.52 -8.80 -17.49
C LEU A 53 28.04 -8.96 -17.34
N PRO A 54 28.73 -9.65 -18.27
CA PRO A 54 30.17 -9.94 -18.17
C PRO A 54 31.05 -8.69 -17.97
N GLY A 55 30.68 -7.55 -18.57
CA GLY A 55 31.41 -6.29 -18.42
C GLY A 55 31.24 -5.62 -17.06
N VAL A 56 30.08 -5.83 -16.41
CA VAL A 56 29.74 -5.21 -15.12
C VAL A 56 30.22 -6.09 -13.96
N SER A 57 30.05 -7.41 -14.08
CA SER A 57 30.53 -8.38 -13.10
C SER A 57 32.06 -8.38 -12.99
N SER A 58 32.77 -8.19 -14.11
CA SER A 58 34.24 -8.11 -14.10
C SER A 58 34.76 -6.84 -13.41
N PHE A 59 34.06 -5.71 -13.55
CA PHE A 59 34.45 -4.45 -12.89
C PHE A 59 34.15 -4.46 -11.38
N LEU A 60 33.02 -5.05 -10.99
CA LEU A 60 32.55 -5.06 -9.61
C LEU A 60 33.07 -6.24 -8.79
N SER A 61 33.52 -7.32 -9.43
CA SER A 61 34.18 -8.45 -8.74
C SER A 61 35.51 -8.07 -8.08
N THR A 62 36.11 -6.96 -8.50
CA THR A 62 37.29 -6.34 -7.87
C THR A 62 36.98 -5.67 -6.52
N LEU A 63 35.71 -5.44 -6.18
CA LEU A 63 35.33 -4.81 -4.91
C LEU A 63 35.24 -5.85 -3.77
N PRO A 64 35.98 -5.65 -2.66
CA PRO A 64 36.22 -6.68 -1.64
C PRO A 64 34.99 -7.04 -0.77
N LEU A 65 33.90 -6.27 -0.83
CA LEU A 65 32.75 -6.42 0.08
C LEU A 65 31.61 -7.28 -0.47
N LEU A 66 31.40 -7.35 -1.79
CA LEU A 66 30.27 -8.08 -2.39
C LEU A 66 30.68 -9.09 -3.48
N GLY A 67 31.90 -9.00 -4.01
CA GLY A 67 32.43 -9.92 -5.02
C GLY A 67 31.50 -10.10 -6.23
N SER A 68 31.50 -11.30 -6.81
CA SER A 68 30.68 -11.66 -7.97
C SER A 68 29.16 -11.69 -7.71
N ASN A 69 28.73 -11.58 -6.45
CA ASN A 69 27.32 -11.78 -6.05
C ASN A 69 26.57 -10.46 -5.77
N TRP A 70 27.16 -9.29 -6.05
CA TRP A 70 26.50 -8.01 -5.81
C TRP A 70 25.14 -7.94 -6.49
N GLY A 71 25.02 -8.30 -7.78
CA GLY A 71 23.76 -8.28 -8.51
C GLY A 71 22.63 -9.01 -7.78
N LEU A 72 22.93 -10.18 -7.22
CA LEU A 72 22.00 -10.96 -6.40
C LEU A 72 21.63 -10.25 -5.10
N VAL A 73 22.61 -9.79 -4.32
CA VAL A 73 22.37 -9.17 -3.01
C VAL A 73 21.61 -7.85 -3.16
N GLY A 74 22.06 -6.99 -4.08
CA GLY A 74 21.44 -5.69 -4.35
C GLY A 74 20.05 -5.84 -4.95
N GLY A 75 19.89 -6.75 -5.91
CA GLY A 75 18.59 -7.08 -6.49
C GLY A 75 17.61 -7.65 -5.47
N PHE A 76 18.06 -8.57 -4.61
CA PHE A 76 17.22 -9.18 -3.57
C PHE A 76 16.76 -8.15 -2.52
N LEU A 77 17.65 -7.25 -2.09
CA LEU A 77 17.28 -6.14 -1.21
C LEU A 77 16.22 -5.24 -1.86
N LEU A 78 16.41 -4.88 -3.14
CA LEU A 78 15.47 -4.04 -3.86
C LEU A 78 14.10 -4.71 -4.04
N LEU A 79 14.10 -6.00 -4.36
CA LEU A 79 12.89 -6.81 -4.46
C LEU A 79 12.16 -6.88 -3.11
N SER A 80 12.89 -7.07 -2.01
CA SER A 80 12.32 -7.11 -0.66
C SER A 80 11.64 -5.79 -0.28
N ILE A 81 12.26 -4.65 -0.65
CA ILE A 81 11.67 -3.32 -0.44
C ILE A 81 10.42 -3.14 -1.30
N GLY A 82 10.47 -3.50 -2.58
CA GLY A 82 9.32 -3.42 -3.50
C GLY A 82 8.14 -4.28 -3.03
N PHE A 83 8.43 -5.49 -2.56
CA PHE A 83 7.43 -6.39 -1.99
C PHE A 83 6.84 -5.83 -0.69
N GLY A 84 7.67 -5.33 0.22
CA GLY A 84 7.21 -4.66 1.44
C GLY A 84 6.28 -3.49 1.15
N PHE A 85 6.62 -2.65 0.17
CA PHE A 85 5.78 -1.54 -0.28
C PHE A 85 4.41 -2.01 -0.78
N MET A 86 4.38 -3.16 -1.47
CA MET A 86 3.15 -3.78 -1.97
C MET A 86 2.28 -4.33 -0.83
N THR A 87 2.88 -4.85 0.24
CA THR A 87 2.14 -5.33 1.42
C THR A 87 1.54 -4.21 2.28
N GLN A 88 2.02 -2.97 2.13
CA GLN A 88 1.46 -1.81 2.83
C GLN A 88 0.21 -1.24 2.15
N TRP A 89 -0.19 -1.78 0.99
CA TRP A 89 -1.41 -1.40 0.30
C TRP A 89 -2.65 -1.84 1.11
N ARG A 90 -3.55 -0.89 1.40
CA ARG A 90 -4.76 -1.07 2.24
C ARG A 90 -6.05 -0.72 1.51
#